data_AF-A0A948AVS1-F1
#
_entry.id   AF-A0A948AVS1-F1
#
_cell.length_a   1.000
_cell.length_b   1.000
_cell.length_c   1.000
_cell.angle_alpha   90.00
_cell.angle_beta   90.00
_cell.angle_gamma   90.00
#
_symmetry.space_group_name_H-M   'P 1'
#
loop_
_entity.id
_entity.type
_entity.pdbx_description
1 polymer ?
#
loop_
_entity_poly.entity_id
_entity_poly.type
_entity_poly.pdbx_seq_one_letter_code
_entity_poly.pdbx_strand_id
1 'polypeptide(L)'
;MEYILQLDIHGYPLLMIPWNIILALVPCAIVYYLAKGVGKKKWKQLKNDRFAFMLIFLIWLFVLPNTAYLFMIPRHLVNYCDNLSMYRVCLDGSWLVMFFFAYALIGLPTFYYGLNKMVRIFKTMCGDLAAKLLPIFTIPLISIAVMFGLYSRYNSWDVVFRPNCLLKTVASYFSETHLLIDFVVFTLGLYLIYYVTRYAVDASRLRDC
;
A
#
# COMPACT_ATOMS: atom_id res chain seq x y z
N MET A 1 -16.93 -12.22 22.73
CA MET A 1 -16.41 -11.74 21.43
C MET A 1 -16.47 -10.22 21.32
N GLU A 2 -17.46 -9.55 21.95
CA GLU A 2 -17.58 -8.08 21.98
C GLU A 2 -16.44 -7.35 22.73
N TYR A 3 -15.89 -7.93 23.81
CA TYR A 3 -14.81 -7.29 24.59
C TYR A 3 -13.50 -7.10 23.82
N ILE A 4 -13.19 -7.95 22.83
CA ILE A 4 -11.96 -7.85 22.02
C ILE A 4 -12.07 -6.70 21.00
N LEU A 5 -13.29 -6.36 20.59
CA LEU A 5 -13.55 -5.27 19.63
C LEU A 5 -13.50 -3.87 20.28
N GLN A 6 -13.57 -3.79 21.61
CA GLN A 6 -13.52 -2.53 22.36
C GLN A 6 -12.11 -2.14 22.80
N LEU A 7 -11.11 -3.03 22.65
CA LEU A 7 -9.73 -2.69 22.94
C LEU A 7 -9.11 -1.92 21.78
N ASP A 8 -8.75 -0.67 22.02
CA ASP A 8 -8.05 0.18 21.07
C ASP A 8 -6.78 0.79 21.67
N ILE A 9 -5.87 1.20 20.79
CA ILE A 9 -4.73 2.05 21.10
C ILE A 9 -5.00 3.40 20.45
N HIS A 10 -5.34 4.41 21.25
CA HIS A 10 -5.56 5.78 20.79
C HIS A 10 -6.56 5.86 19.61
N GLY A 11 -7.70 5.18 19.76
CA GLY A 11 -8.76 5.12 18.76
C GLY A 11 -8.49 4.18 17.59
N TYR A 12 -7.40 3.39 17.64
CA TYR A 12 -7.10 2.35 16.65
C TYR A 12 -7.37 0.94 17.23
N PRO A 13 -8.39 0.20 16.74
CA PRO A 13 -8.76 -1.09 17.32
C PRO A 13 -7.64 -2.13 17.22
N LEU A 14 -7.36 -2.84 18.32
CA LEU A 14 -6.28 -3.83 18.39
C LEU A 14 -6.44 -4.97 17.36
N LEU A 15 -7.68 -5.38 17.07
CA LEU A 15 -7.95 -6.43 16.08
C LEU A 15 -7.55 -6.01 14.66
N MET A 16 -7.58 -4.70 14.35
CA MET A 16 -7.21 -4.18 13.03
C MET A 16 -5.70 -4.24 12.79
N ILE A 17 -4.89 -4.35 13.84
CA ILE A 17 -3.43 -4.41 13.78
C ILE A 17 -2.96 -5.65 13.01
N PRO A 18 -3.22 -6.89 13.48
CA PRO A 18 -2.82 -8.09 12.75
C PRO A 18 -3.60 -8.22 11.44
N TRP A 19 -4.84 -7.77 11.38
CA TRP A 19 -5.65 -7.82 10.16
C TRP A 19 -5.03 -7.02 9.01
N ASN A 20 -4.63 -5.77 9.25
CA ASN A 20 -4.00 -4.94 8.22
C ASN A 20 -2.59 -5.41 7.86
N ILE A 21 -1.85 -6.03 8.80
CA ILE A 21 -0.58 -6.71 8.47
C ILE A 21 -0.84 -7.90 7.54
N ILE A 22 -1.82 -8.75 7.84
CA ILE A 22 -2.19 -9.88 6.98
C ILE A 22 -2.56 -9.38 5.58
N LEU A 23 -3.41 -8.35 5.50
CA LEU A 23 -3.81 -7.75 4.22
C LEU A 23 -2.61 -7.19 3.44
N ALA A 24 -1.64 -6.56 4.10
CA ALA A 24 -0.41 -6.09 3.47
C ALA A 24 0.51 -7.25 3.00
N LEU A 25 0.43 -8.42 3.62
CA LEU A 25 1.19 -9.61 3.22
C LEU A 25 0.55 -10.37 2.04
N VAL A 26 -0.76 -10.26 1.81
CA VAL A 26 -1.45 -10.90 0.67
C VAL A 26 -0.81 -10.54 -0.68
N PRO A 27 -0.60 -9.26 -1.07
CA PRO A 27 0.04 -8.93 -2.34
C PRO A 27 1.45 -9.51 -2.45
N CYS A 28 2.20 -9.55 -1.35
CA CYS A 28 3.53 -10.17 -1.29
C CYS A 28 3.47 -11.69 -1.53
N ALA A 29 2.49 -12.38 -0.94
CA ALA A 29 2.27 -13.79 -1.18
C ALA A 29 1.93 -14.08 -2.65
N ILE A 30 1.04 -13.28 -3.26
CA ILE A 30 0.67 -13.41 -4.67
C ILE A 30 1.91 -13.32 -5.56
N VAL A 31 2.72 -12.27 -5.42
CA VAL A 31 3.93 -12.11 -6.25
C VAL A 31 4.98 -13.17 -5.97
N TYR A 32 5.07 -13.68 -4.73
CA TYR A 32 5.97 -14.77 -4.38
C TYR A 32 5.58 -16.07 -5.10
N TYR A 33 4.31 -16.46 -5.05
CA TYR A 33 3.82 -17.66 -5.73
C TYR A 33 3.87 -17.53 -7.25
N LEU A 34 3.55 -16.35 -7.79
CA LEU A 34 3.74 -16.06 -9.21
C LEU A 34 5.22 -16.19 -9.61
N ALA A 35 6.14 -15.55 -8.88
CA ALA A 35 7.59 -15.64 -9.12
C ALA A 35 8.10 -17.08 -9.09
N LYS A 36 7.63 -17.90 -8.14
CA LYS A 36 7.97 -19.32 -8.05
C LYS A 36 7.40 -20.12 -9.21
N GLY A 37 6.19 -19.79 -9.66
CA GLY A 37 5.54 -20.37 -10.83
C GLY A 37 6.27 -20.04 -12.13
N VAL A 38 6.84 -18.84 -12.24
CA VAL A 38 7.68 -18.42 -13.38
C VAL A 38 8.91 -19.32 -13.54
N GLY A 39 9.57 -19.67 -12.44
CA GLY A 39 10.79 -20.47 -12.46
C GLY A 39 10.58 -21.96 -12.75
N LYS A 40 9.37 -22.49 -12.63
CA LYS A 40 9.04 -23.89 -12.91
C LYS A 40 8.25 -23.98 -14.22
N LYS A 41 8.50 -24.99 -15.06
CA LYS A 41 7.94 -25.19 -16.43
C LYS A 41 6.42 -24.96 -16.65
N LYS A 42 5.60 -24.75 -15.60
CA LYS A 42 4.20 -24.27 -15.66
C LYS A 42 4.04 -22.88 -16.34
N TRP A 43 5.15 -22.17 -16.58
CA TRP A 43 5.19 -20.88 -17.29
C TRP A 43 4.64 -20.87 -18.71
N LYS A 44 4.86 -21.93 -19.52
CA LYS A 44 4.32 -21.98 -20.89
C LYS A 44 2.78 -22.00 -20.90
N GLN A 45 2.16 -22.61 -19.89
CA GLN A 45 0.69 -22.63 -19.73
C GLN A 45 0.16 -21.27 -19.28
N LEU A 46 0.77 -20.62 -18.28
CA LEU A 46 0.39 -19.27 -17.84
C LEU A 46 0.61 -18.19 -18.92
N LYS A 47 1.62 -18.34 -19.77
CA LYS A 47 1.84 -17.42 -20.90
C LYS A 47 0.78 -17.59 -22.00
N ASN A 48 0.32 -18.83 -22.22
CA ASN A 48 -0.82 -19.11 -23.10
C ASN A 48 -2.14 -18.64 -22.48
N ASP A 49 -2.27 -18.75 -21.16
CA ASP A 49 -3.44 -18.29 -20.41
C ASP A 49 -3.26 -16.86 -19.90
N ARG A 50 -3.17 -15.92 -20.85
CA ARG A 50 -3.11 -14.48 -20.57
C ARG A 50 -4.27 -14.00 -19.70
N PHE A 51 -5.41 -14.69 -19.77
CA PHE A 51 -6.60 -14.38 -19.00
C PHE A 51 -6.39 -14.69 -17.51
N ALA A 52 -5.92 -15.88 -17.17
CA ALA A 52 -5.59 -16.23 -15.78
C ALA A 52 -4.54 -15.28 -15.18
N PHE A 53 -3.52 -14.90 -15.95
CA PHE A 53 -2.56 -13.90 -15.49
C PHE A 53 -3.20 -12.54 -15.23
N MET A 54 -4.05 -12.06 -16.14
CA MET A 54 -4.75 -10.78 -15.99
C MET A 54 -5.65 -10.78 -14.76
N LEU A 55 -6.38 -11.87 -14.50
CA LEU A 55 -7.20 -12.01 -13.28
C LEU A 55 -6.36 -11.94 -12.02
N ILE A 56 -5.24 -12.67 -11.94
CA ILE A 56 -4.36 -12.62 -10.77
C ILE A 56 -3.74 -11.22 -10.61
N PHE A 57 -3.39 -10.56 -11.71
CA PHE A 57 -2.89 -9.19 -11.69
C PHE A 57 -3.93 -8.21 -11.13
N LEU A 58 -5.19 -8.32 -11.56
CA LEU A 58 -6.28 -7.48 -11.04
C LEU A 58 -6.52 -7.72 -9.55
N ILE A 59 -6.53 -8.97 -9.11
CA ILE A 59 -6.63 -9.33 -7.68
C ILE A 59 -5.45 -8.72 -6.91
N TRP A 60 -4.23 -8.86 -7.42
CA TRP A 60 -3.04 -8.28 -6.81
C TRP A 60 -3.13 -6.76 -6.72
N LEU A 61 -3.52 -6.09 -7.80
CA LEU A 61 -3.65 -4.63 -7.88
C LEU A 61 -4.67 -4.11 -6.86
N PHE A 62 -5.73 -4.88 -6.63
CA PHE A 62 -6.79 -4.54 -5.70
C PHE A 62 -6.40 -4.68 -4.23
N VAL A 63 -5.54 -5.64 -3.89
CA VAL A 63 -5.07 -5.83 -2.50
C VAL A 63 -3.79 -5.06 -2.19
N LEU A 64 -3.03 -4.64 -3.21
CA LEU A 64 -1.79 -3.87 -3.06
C LEU A 64 -1.90 -2.59 -2.22
N PRO A 65 -3.00 -1.78 -2.30
CA PRO A 65 -3.13 -0.56 -1.51
C PRO A 65 -3.03 -0.77 0.00
N ASN A 66 -3.32 -1.97 0.51
CA ASN A 66 -3.17 -2.30 1.93
C ASN A 66 -1.72 -2.18 2.41
N THR A 67 -0.73 -2.32 1.52
CA THR A 67 0.68 -2.08 1.86
C THR A 67 0.96 -0.61 2.15
N ALA A 68 0.46 0.28 1.30
CA ALA A 68 0.62 1.73 1.46
C ALA A 68 -0.28 2.31 2.55
N TYR A 69 -1.42 1.68 2.85
CA TYR A 69 -2.30 2.07 3.95
C TYR A 69 -1.58 2.07 5.31
N LEU A 70 -0.62 1.16 5.53
CA LEU A 70 0.17 1.11 6.77
C LEU A 70 0.94 2.41 7.04
N PHE A 71 1.35 3.15 6.00
CA PHE A 71 2.02 4.45 6.16
C PHE A 71 1.12 5.53 6.76
N MET A 72 -0.20 5.36 6.67
CA MET A 72 -1.18 6.36 7.10
C MET A 72 -1.64 6.15 8.53
N ILE A 73 -1.26 5.05 9.16
CA ILE A 73 -1.63 4.70 10.52
C ILE A 73 -1.09 5.68 11.58
N PRO A 74 0.11 6.29 11.42
CA PRO A 74 0.56 7.37 12.29
C PRO A 74 -0.39 8.58 12.37
N ARG A 75 -1.42 8.71 11.49
CA ARG A 75 -2.50 9.70 11.67
C ARG A 75 -3.20 9.59 13.02
N HIS A 76 -3.19 8.41 13.63
CA HIS A 76 -3.75 8.23 14.98
C HIS A 76 -2.93 8.96 16.05
N LEU A 77 -1.74 9.48 15.74
CA LEU A 77 -0.98 10.38 16.63
C LEU A 77 -1.40 11.84 16.50
N VAL A 78 -2.28 12.20 15.55
CA VAL A 78 -2.79 13.57 15.45
C VAL A 78 -3.56 13.90 16.72
N ASN A 79 -3.19 15.01 17.37
CA ASN A 79 -3.71 15.44 18.67
C ASN A 79 -3.35 14.55 19.87
N TYR A 80 -2.31 13.70 19.75
CA TYR A 80 -1.79 12.96 20.92
C TYR A 80 -1.20 13.90 21.99
N CYS A 81 -0.81 15.12 21.61
CA CYS A 81 -0.21 16.11 22.51
C CYS A 81 -0.91 17.46 22.37
N ASP A 82 -1.91 17.72 23.21
CA ASP A 82 -2.72 18.95 23.13
C ASP A 82 -2.00 20.19 23.70
N ASN A 83 -0.93 20.01 24.50
CA ASN A 83 -0.17 21.10 25.15
C ASN A 83 1.25 21.24 24.55
N LEU A 84 1.32 21.45 23.24
CA LEU A 84 2.58 21.73 22.53
C LEU A 84 3.09 23.14 22.86
N SER A 85 4.08 23.24 23.76
CA SER A 85 5.02 24.38 23.74
C SER A 85 6.21 24.01 22.86
N MET A 86 6.81 24.98 22.15
CA MET A 86 7.91 24.78 21.18
C MET A 86 9.12 23.99 21.73
N TYR A 87 9.24 23.88 23.06
CA TYR A 87 10.36 23.24 23.76
C TYR A 87 9.96 22.03 24.64
N ARG A 88 8.69 21.61 24.63
CA ARG A 88 8.24 20.45 25.44
C ARG A 88 7.98 19.25 24.55
N VAL A 89 8.70 18.17 24.84
CA VAL A 89 8.40 16.83 24.30
C VAL A 89 7.31 16.21 25.17
N CYS A 90 6.21 15.75 24.57
CA CYS A 90 5.19 14.98 25.29
C CYS A 90 5.77 13.64 25.75
N LEU A 91 5.95 13.49 27.05
CA LEU A 91 6.46 12.27 27.70
C LEU A 91 5.35 11.23 27.93
N ASP A 92 4.12 11.69 28.17
CA ASP A 92 3.00 10.83 28.55
C ASP A 92 2.49 10.04 27.36
N GLY A 93 2.90 8.78 27.21
CA GLY A 93 2.50 7.93 26.09
C GLY A 93 3.44 7.98 24.88
N SER A 94 4.70 8.42 25.04
CA SER A 94 5.67 8.52 23.92
C SER A 94 5.91 7.17 23.22
N TRP A 95 5.61 6.05 23.90
CA TRP A 95 5.61 4.72 23.31
C TRP A 95 4.67 4.58 22.11
N LEU A 96 3.59 5.37 22.04
CA LEU A 96 2.65 5.40 20.92
C LEU A 96 3.34 5.81 19.62
N VAL A 97 4.26 6.79 19.69
CA VAL A 97 5.03 7.24 18.53
C VAL A 97 5.88 6.11 18.00
N MET A 98 6.64 5.44 18.87
CA MET A 98 7.46 4.28 18.49
C MET A 98 6.61 3.12 17.96
N PHE A 99 5.46 2.87 18.59
CA PHE A 99 4.54 1.80 18.18
C PHE A 99 4.00 2.03 16.76
N PHE A 100 3.40 3.19 16.50
CA PHE A 100 2.83 3.50 15.18
C PHE A 100 3.90 3.68 14.11
N PHE A 101 5.09 4.18 14.47
CA PHE A 101 6.24 4.23 13.56
C PHE A 101 6.70 2.82 13.17
N ALA A 102 6.94 1.94 14.15
CA ALA A 102 7.31 0.55 13.89
C ALA A 102 6.26 -0.19 13.05
N TYR A 103 4.98 0.07 13.32
CA TYR A 103 3.88 -0.47 12.54
C TYR A 103 3.88 0.03 11.10
N ALA A 104 4.03 1.34 10.88
CA ALA A 104 4.13 1.94 9.55
C ALA A 104 5.36 1.44 8.77
N LEU A 105 6.47 1.15 9.47
CA LEU A 105 7.67 0.59 8.86
C LEU A 105 7.44 -0.78 8.21
N ILE A 106 6.41 -1.55 8.60
CA ILE A 106 6.03 -2.81 7.92
C ILE A 106 5.51 -2.52 6.49
N GLY A 107 4.90 -1.36 6.27
CA GLY A 107 4.44 -0.91 4.96
C GLY A 107 5.58 -0.79 3.94
N LEU A 108 6.77 -0.37 4.38
CA LEU A 108 7.91 -0.12 3.49
C LEU A 108 8.40 -1.38 2.75
N PRO A 109 8.81 -2.47 3.44
CA PRO A 109 9.27 -3.67 2.77
C PRO A 109 8.14 -4.36 2.01
N THR A 110 6.91 -4.34 2.51
CA THR A 110 5.76 -4.99 1.83
C THR A 110 5.39 -4.27 0.54
N PHE A 111 5.30 -2.94 0.56
CA PHE A 111 5.04 -2.12 -0.62
C PHE A 111 6.13 -2.28 -1.68
N TYR A 112 7.40 -2.11 -1.29
CA TYR A 112 8.52 -2.26 -2.21
C TYR A 112 8.62 -3.69 -2.77
N TYR A 113 8.55 -4.71 -1.92
CA TYR A 113 8.62 -6.11 -2.36
C TYR A 113 7.46 -6.46 -3.31
N GLY A 114 6.23 -6.13 -2.92
CA GLY A 114 5.02 -6.38 -3.70
C GLY A 114 5.12 -5.76 -5.10
N LEU A 115 5.41 -4.47 -5.18
CA LEU A 115 5.50 -3.75 -6.45
C LEU A 115 6.71 -4.17 -7.28
N ASN A 116 7.91 -4.21 -6.70
CA ASN A 116 9.13 -4.52 -7.44
C ASN A 116 9.16 -5.96 -7.97
N LYS A 117 8.63 -6.93 -7.22
CA LYS A 117 8.50 -8.30 -7.72
C LYS A 117 7.53 -8.38 -8.89
N MET A 118 6.40 -7.66 -8.83
CA MET A 118 5.47 -7.61 -9.95
C MET A 118 6.10 -6.95 -11.19
N VAL A 119 6.88 -5.87 -11.02
CA VAL A 119 7.65 -5.25 -12.13
C VAL A 119 8.55 -6.27 -12.82
N ARG A 120 9.27 -7.11 -12.05
CA ARG A 120 10.14 -8.15 -12.61
C ARG A 120 9.35 -9.23 -13.36
N ILE A 121 8.18 -9.62 -12.85
CA ILE A 121 7.28 -10.57 -13.53
C ILE A 121 6.72 -9.94 -14.82
N PHE A 122 6.28 -8.68 -14.77
CA PHE A 122 5.82 -7.95 -15.96
C PHE A 122 6.90 -7.81 -17.02
N LYS A 123 8.16 -7.60 -16.61
CA LYS A 123 9.29 -7.52 -17.55
C LYS A 123 9.45 -8.80 -18.36
N THR A 124 9.28 -9.97 -17.72
CA THR A 124 9.40 -11.26 -18.42
C THR A 124 8.17 -11.61 -19.27
N MET A 125 6.99 -11.09 -18.92
CA MET A 125 5.73 -11.41 -19.62
C MET A 125 5.37 -10.43 -20.74
N CYS A 126 5.52 -9.14 -20.47
CA CYS A 126 5.03 -8.04 -21.31
C CYS A 126 6.17 -7.17 -21.87
N GLY A 127 7.41 -7.41 -21.47
CA GLY A 127 8.60 -6.69 -21.93
C GLY A 127 9.02 -5.52 -21.03
N ASP A 128 10.14 -4.89 -21.38
CA ASP A 128 10.80 -3.88 -20.55
C ASP A 128 9.99 -2.57 -20.45
N LEU A 129 9.33 -2.15 -21.53
CA LEU A 129 8.50 -0.95 -21.54
C LEU A 129 7.32 -1.08 -20.57
N ALA A 130 6.59 -2.20 -20.63
CA ALA A 130 5.46 -2.45 -19.73
C ALA A 130 5.90 -2.48 -18.25
N ALA A 131 7.07 -3.05 -17.96
CA ALA A 131 7.64 -3.07 -16.62
C ALA A 131 7.99 -1.68 -16.10
N LYS A 132 8.49 -0.77 -16.96
CA LYS A 132 8.78 0.62 -16.61
C LYS A 132 7.50 1.44 -16.38
N LEU A 133 6.46 1.19 -17.17
CA LEU A 133 5.17 1.86 -17.03
C LEU A 133 4.37 1.37 -15.82
N LEU A 134 4.60 0.15 -15.33
CA LEU A 134 3.81 -0.42 -14.25
C LEU A 134 3.82 0.44 -12.97
N PRO A 135 4.97 0.86 -12.38
CA PRO A 135 4.97 1.75 -11.23
C PRO A 135 4.34 3.12 -11.52
N ILE A 136 4.49 3.63 -12.75
CA ILE A 136 3.95 4.92 -13.17
C ILE A 136 2.42 4.92 -13.06
N PHE A 137 1.74 3.84 -13.45
CA PHE A 137 0.28 3.78 -13.34
C PHE A 137 -0.22 3.23 -12.01
N THR A 138 0.48 2.26 -11.42
CA THR A 138 0.00 1.60 -10.19
C THR A 138 0.10 2.50 -8.96
N ILE A 139 1.13 3.33 -8.85
CA ILE A 139 1.31 4.21 -7.66
C ILE A 139 0.17 5.23 -7.53
N PRO A 140 -0.23 5.98 -8.58
CA PRO A 140 -1.40 6.85 -8.52
C PRO A 140 -2.69 6.11 -8.19
N LEU A 141 -2.90 4.90 -8.73
CA LEU A 141 -4.07 4.08 -8.41
C LEU A 141 -4.09 3.67 -6.94
N ILE A 142 -2.94 3.32 -6.37
CA ILE A 142 -2.78 3.02 -4.95
C ILE A 142 -3.10 4.27 -4.11
N SER A 143 -2.63 5.45 -4.52
CA SER A 143 -2.93 6.71 -3.82
C SER A 143 -4.43 6.95 -3.70
N ILE A 144 -5.16 6.83 -4.82
CA ILE A 144 -6.62 6.97 -4.84
C ILE A 144 -7.28 5.92 -3.94
N ALA A 145 -6.86 4.65 -4.04
CA ALA A 145 -7.44 3.57 -3.26
C ALA A 145 -7.23 3.74 -1.76
N VAL A 146 -6.04 4.17 -1.33
CA VAL A 146 -5.77 4.47 0.09
C VAL A 146 -6.65 5.63 0.54
N MET A 147 -6.73 6.72 -0.23
CA MET A 147 -7.54 7.89 0.11
C MET A 147 -9.03 7.57 0.28
N PHE A 148 -9.58 6.65 -0.50
CA PHE A 148 -10.95 6.15 -0.30
C PHE A 148 -11.14 5.43 1.03
N GLY A 149 -10.17 4.62 1.43
CA GLY A 149 -10.15 3.98 2.74
C GLY A 149 -10.02 4.98 3.90
N LEU A 150 -9.39 6.14 3.66
CA LEU A 150 -9.19 7.16 4.69
C LEU A 150 -10.41 8.07 4.88
N TYR A 151 -10.92 8.69 3.81
CA TYR A 151 -11.95 9.74 3.89
C TYR A 151 -13.37 9.18 4.04
N SER A 152 -13.68 8.08 3.35
CA SER A 152 -15.04 7.57 3.27
C SER A 152 -15.20 6.17 3.86
N ARG A 153 -14.12 5.64 4.47
CA ARG A 153 -14.03 4.25 4.97
C ARG A 153 -14.50 3.21 3.93
N TYR A 154 -14.33 3.51 2.65
CA TYR A 154 -14.68 2.55 1.61
C TYR A 154 -13.71 1.38 1.68
N ASN A 155 -14.28 0.18 1.70
CA ASN A 155 -13.53 -1.05 1.55
C ASN A 155 -13.50 -1.45 0.09
N SER A 156 -12.58 -2.35 -0.22
CA SER A 156 -12.56 -3.13 -1.46
C SER A 156 -13.96 -3.56 -1.95
N TRP A 157 -14.81 -4.05 -1.05
CA TRP A 157 -16.17 -4.52 -1.39
C TRP A 157 -17.11 -3.43 -1.90
N ASP A 158 -16.90 -2.17 -1.53
CA ASP A 158 -17.74 -1.05 -1.99
C ASP A 158 -17.61 -0.79 -3.49
N VAL A 159 -16.50 -1.22 -4.11
CA VAL A 159 -16.32 -1.18 -5.57
C VAL A 159 -17.37 -2.02 -6.29
N VAL A 160 -17.78 -3.14 -5.68
CA VAL A 160 -18.77 -4.04 -6.26
C VAL A 160 -20.19 -3.57 -5.92
N PHE A 161 -20.43 -3.16 -4.67
CA PHE A 161 -21.78 -2.88 -4.19
C PHE A 161 -22.23 -1.42 -4.40
N ARG A 162 -21.31 -0.46 -4.55
CA ARG A 162 -21.61 0.98 -4.65
C ARG A 162 -20.73 1.71 -5.69
N PRO A 163 -20.63 1.22 -6.94
CA PRO A 163 -19.74 1.80 -7.95
C PRO A 163 -20.06 3.28 -8.28
N ASN A 164 -21.35 3.65 -8.28
CA ASN A 164 -21.78 5.02 -8.59
C ASN A 164 -21.31 6.03 -7.55
N CYS A 165 -21.29 5.65 -6.27
CA CYS A 165 -20.78 6.53 -5.21
C CYS A 165 -19.28 6.73 -5.36
N LEU A 166 -18.55 5.66 -5.65
CA LEU A 166 -17.10 5.72 -5.87
C LEU A 166 -16.72 6.60 -7.05
N LEU A 167 -17.41 6.51 -8.18
CA LEU A 167 -17.13 7.35 -9.34
C LEU A 167 -17.32 8.85 -9.04
N LYS A 168 -18.36 9.20 -8.27
CA LYS A 168 -18.56 10.58 -7.81
C LYS A 168 -17.42 11.05 -6.90
N THR A 169 -16.97 10.18 -5.99
CA THR A 169 -15.83 10.48 -5.12
C THR A 169 -14.55 10.63 -5.93
N VAL A 170 -14.25 9.75 -6.91
CA VAL A 170 -13.10 9.94 -7.82
C VAL A 170 -13.17 11.32 -8.49
N ALA A 171 -14.34 11.68 -9.01
CA ALA A 171 -14.53 12.95 -9.71
C ALA A 171 -14.31 14.16 -8.80
N SER A 172 -14.65 14.07 -7.50
CA SER A 172 -14.42 15.16 -6.55
C SER A 172 -12.93 15.42 -6.31
N TYR A 173 -12.06 14.40 -6.33
CA TYR A 173 -10.60 14.60 -6.23
C TYR A 173 -10.02 15.46 -7.36
N PHE A 174 -10.66 15.47 -8.53
CA PHE A 174 -10.23 16.31 -9.66
C PHE A 174 -10.98 17.63 -9.76
N SER A 175 -12.06 17.79 -9.00
CA SER A 175 -12.89 19.00 -8.99
C SER A 175 -12.56 19.94 -7.82
N GLU A 176 -12.09 19.37 -6.70
CA GLU A 176 -11.79 20.10 -5.48
C GLU A 176 -10.28 20.22 -5.29
N THR A 177 -9.77 21.46 -5.24
CA THR A 177 -8.32 21.74 -5.22
C THR A 177 -7.60 21.11 -4.02
N HIS A 178 -8.22 21.08 -2.84
CA HIS A 178 -7.59 20.51 -1.64
C HIS A 178 -7.41 18.98 -1.76
N LEU A 179 -8.43 18.27 -2.26
CA LEU A 179 -8.35 16.83 -2.52
C LEU A 179 -7.33 16.51 -3.62
N LEU A 180 -7.22 17.36 -4.64
CA LEU A 180 -6.22 17.22 -5.69
C LEU A 180 -4.80 17.36 -5.14
N ILE A 181 -4.56 18.35 -4.27
CA ILE A 181 -3.26 18.56 -3.61
C ILE A 181 -2.90 17.33 -2.77
N ASP A 182 -3.83 16.83 -1.96
CA ASP A 182 -3.62 15.63 -1.16
C ASP A 182 -3.22 14.45 -2.06
N PHE A 183 -3.97 14.21 -3.13
CA PHE A 183 -3.69 13.17 -4.12
C PHE A 183 -2.27 13.30 -4.69
N VAL A 184 -1.90 14.47 -5.18
CA VAL A 184 -0.58 14.72 -5.78
C VAL A 184 0.53 14.53 -4.75
N VAL A 185 0.41 15.11 -3.55
CA VAL A 185 1.42 15.00 -2.49
C VAL A 185 1.60 13.54 -2.08
N PHE A 186 0.51 12.80 -1.90
CA PHE A 186 0.58 11.40 -1.49
C PHE A 186 1.18 10.52 -2.60
N THR A 187 0.79 10.73 -3.86
CA THR A 187 1.38 10.02 -5.01
C THR A 187 2.88 10.29 -5.14
N LEU A 188 3.31 11.56 -5.03
CA LEU A 188 4.73 11.92 -5.05
C LEU A 188 5.48 11.30 -3.87
N GLY A 189 4.89 11.28 -2.67
CA GLY A 189 5.44 10.61 -1.50
C GLY A 189 5.65 9.11 -1.73
N LEU A 190 4.67 8.40 -2.30
CA LEU A 190 4.81 6.99 -2.64
C LEU A 190 5.86 6.73 -3.72
N TYR A 191 5.98 7.60 -4.73
CA TYR A 191 7.06 7.52 -5.70
C TYR A 191 8.43 7.69 -5.05
N LEU A 192 8.59 8.70 -4.20
CA LEU A 192 9.83 8.94 -3.48
C LEU A 192 10.21 7.71 -2.66
N ILE A 193 9.27 7.18 -1.87
CA ILE A 193 9.46 5.96 -1.07
C ILE A 193 9.90 4.79 -1.97
N TYR A 194 9.19 4.54 -3.08
CA TYR A 194 9.48 3.43 -3.98
C TYR A 194 10.87 3.54 -4.62
N TYR A 195 11.20 4.69 -5.21
CA TYR A 195 12.46 4.88 -5.95
C TYR A 195 13.67 5.00 -5.02
N VAL A 196 13.53 5.65 -3.87
CA VAL A 196 14.61 5.70 -2.85
C VAL A 196 14.89 4.31 -2.31
N THR A 197 13.85 3.54 -1.97
CA THR A 197 14.02 2.16 -1.49
C THR A 197 14.66 1.27 -2.55
N ARG A 198 14.22 1.43 -3.81
CA ARG A 198 14.82 0.72 -4.95
C ARG A 198 16.31 1.04 -5.08
N TYR A 199 16.66 2.32 -5.09
CA TYR A 199 18.05 2.76 -5.18
C TYR A 199 18.90 2.21 -4.02
N ALA A 200 18.40 2.28 -2.78
CA ALA A 200 19.10 1.77 -1.62
C ALA A 200 19.37 0.25 -1.69
N VAL A 201 18.37 -0.52 -2.14
CA VAL A 201 18.48 -1.98 -2.30
C VAL A 201 19.37 -2.38 -3.48
N ASP A 202 19.33 -1.63 -4.58
CA ASP A 202 20.19 -1.90 -5.73
C ASP A 202 21.66 -1.52 -5.41
N ALA A 203 21.88 -0.42 -4.69
CA ALA A 203 23.21 0.00 -4.22
C ALA A 203 23.81 -0.93 -3.15
N SER A 204 23.00 -1.61 -2.33
CA SER A 204 23.52 -2.62 -1.41
C SER A 204 24.02 -3.85 -2.16
N ARG A 205 23.30 -4.31 -3.20
CA ARG A 205 23.69 -5.48 -4.00
C ARG A 205 24.99 -5.28 -4.77
N LEU A 206 25.28 -4.06 -5.20
CA LEU A 206 26.53 -3.73 -5.91
C LEU A 206 27.74 -3.72 -4.99
N ARG A 207 27.56 -3.60 -3.67
CA ARG A 207 28.65 -3.65 -2.69
C ARG A 207 29.05 -5.06 -2.29
N ASP A 208 28.19 -6.05 -2.58
CA ASP A 208 28.41 -7.47 -2.25
C ASP A 208 29.05 -8.26 -3.41
N CYS A 209 29.50 -7.59 -4.48
CA CYS A 209 30.18 -8.16 -5.65
C CYS A 209 31.59 -7.57 -5.77
#